data_AF-A0A3A9W988-F1
#
_entry.id   AF-A0A3A9W988-F1
#
_cell.length_a   1.000
_cell.length_b   1.000
_cell.length_c   1.000
_cell.angle_alpha   90.00
_cell.angle_beta   90.00
_cell.angle_gamma   90.00
#
_symmetry.space_group_name_H-M   'P 1'
#
loop_
_entity.id
_entity.type
_entity.pdbx_description
1 polymer ?
#
loop_
_entity_poly.entity_id
_entity_poly.type
_entity_poly.pdbx_seq_one_letter_code
_entity_poly.pdbx_strand_id
1 'polypeptide(L)'
;MEARHRKPGSVRLNEEQYAEMDRLGFTSESAYVKYKMQQGQSKLEVLKTTSENDTIRQLPADGMSRRGSAEVENKLTIQRLSIENRKLQEKLEEVSKSSQETLNGVHHKVHSMLQEELQKRDFEELKESFAKSKKEIDKLEKDLSESKKETEIKQEEIETLVKKLGFVELGKVLLPSAISVLAKQYPNQMKGIAGTLGRLGISDAPENIDKEEDQDYLIQILNHLTEVFTEEQFEQVIQLMLQLGGQIKDDQGLLQKIGYYLNQLQEKKSQNKKEA
;
A
#
# COMPACT_ATOMS: atom_id res chain seq x y z
N MET A 1 3.52 -21.53 -41.55
CA MET A 1 2.58 -20.41 -41.36
C MET A 1 3.25 -19.42 -40.43
N GLU A 2 3.73 -18.30 -40.96
CA GLU A 2 4.41 -17.27 -40.15
C GLU A 2 3.38 -16.51 -39.33
N ALA A 3 3.54 -16.54 -38.01
CA ALA A 3 2.73 -15.76 -37.08
C ALA A 3 3.13 -14.28 -37.20
N ARG A 4 2.40 -13.52 -38.03
CA ARG A 4 2.65 -12.08 -38.24
C ARG A 4 2.50 -11.31 -36.93
N HIS A 5 3.45 -10.39 -36.69
CA HIS A 5 3.56 -9.60 -35.45
C HIS A 5 2.31 -8.74 -35.19
N ARG A 6 1.66 -9.03 -34.07
CA ARG A 6 0.42 -8.38 -33.61
C ARG A 6 0.75 -7.01 -33.02
N LYS A 7 0.24 -5.93 -33.61
CA LYS A 7 0.35 -4.58 -33.04
C LYS A 7 -0.83 -4.31 -32.09
N PRO A 8 -0.59 -3.80 -30.87
CA PRO A 8 -1.68 -3.44 -29.96
C PRO A 8 -2.47 -2.26 -30.52
N GLY A 9 -3.80 -2.39 -30.59
CA GLY A 9 -4.71 -1.37 -31.13
C GLY A 9 -5.22 -1.62 -32.56
N SER A 10 -4.88 -2.75 -33.20
CA SER A 10 -5.45 -3.10 -34.51
C SER A 10 -6.80 -3.83 -34.39
N VAL A 11 -7.70 -3.51 -35.33
CA VAL A 11 -9.01 -4.18 -35.47
C VAL A 11 -8.78 -5.62 -35.93
N ARG A 12 -9.42 -6.59 -35.26
CA ARG A 12 -9.32 -8.01 -35.60
C ARG A 12 -10.08 -8.28 -36.91
N LEU A 13 -9.37 -8.70 -37.95
CA LEU A 13 -9.95 -9.14 -39.22
C LEU A 13 -10.06 -10.67 -39.28
N ASN A 14 -11.03 -11.19 -40.03
CA ASN A 14 -11.17 -12.61 -40.31
C ASN A 14 -10.13 -13.08 -41.36
N GLU A 15 -9.84 -14.38 -41.40
CA GLU A 15 -8.86 -14.96 -42.36
C GLU A 15 -9.21 -14.65 -43.82
N GLU A 16 -10.49 -14.67 -44.19
CA GLU A 16 -10.97 -14.27 -45.52
C GLU A 16 -10.70 -12.79 -45.82
N GLN A 17 -10.80 -11.93 -44.80
CA GLN A 17 -10.55 -10.49 -44.93
C GLN A 17 -9.04 -10.19 -45.04
N TYR A 18 -8.18 -11.00 -44.41
CA TYR A 18 -6.73 -10.93 -44.61
C TYR A 18 -6.33 -11.38 -46.01
N ALA A 19 -6.96 -12.43 -46.54
CA ALA A 19 -6.73 -12.86 -47.92
C ALA A 19 -7.16 -11.77 -48.93
N GLU A 20 -8.26 -11.08 -48.66
CA GLU A 20 -8.71 -9.94 -49.47
C GLU A 20 -7.77 -8.72 -49.32
N MET A 21 -7.29 -8.46 -48.11
CA MET A 21 -6.32 -7.40 -47.81
C MET A 21 -5.00 -7.61 -48.57
N ASP A 22 -4.47 -8.83 -48.57
CA ASP A 22 -3.25 -9.18 -49.30
C ASP A 22 -3.47 -9.07 -50.82
N ARG A 23 -4.64 -9.44 -51.35
CA ARG A 23 -5.01 -9.23 -52.77
C ARG A 23 -5.10 -7.75 -53.16
N LEU A 24 -5.57 -6.90 -52.26
CA LEU A 24 -5.71 -5.46 -52.46
C LEU A 24 -4.40 -4.70 -52.19
N GLY A 25 -3.36 -5.38 -51.70
CA GLY A 25 -2.04 -4.78 -51.47
C GLY A 25 -1.95 -3.89 -50.23
N PHE A 26 -2.88 -4.01 -49.27
CA PHE A 26 -2.82 -3.22 -48.04
C PHE A 26 -1.88 -3.87 -47.02
N THR A 27 -0.90 -3.11 -46.54
CA THR A 27 0.08 -3.57 -45.52
C THR A 27 -0.38 -3.31 -44.09
N SER A 28 -1.52 -2.64 -43.90
CA SER A 28 -2.06 -2.27 -42.59
C SER A 28 -3.54 -2.58 -42.48
N GLU A 29 -3.92 -3.21 -41.37
CA GLU A 29 -5.28 -3.64 -41.07
C GLU A 29 -6.25 -2.45 -40.94
N SER A 30 -5.77 -1.32 -40.41
CA SER A 30 -6.57 -0.09 -40.28
C SER A 30 -6.87 0.56 -41.63
N ALA A 31 -5.95 0.47 -42.60
CA ALA A 31 -6.16 0.98 -43.95
C ALA A 31 -7.23 0.17 -44.70
N TYR A 32 -7.21 -1.15 -44.54
CA TYR A 32 -8.22 -2.04 -45.11
C TYR A 32 -9.63 -1.77 -44.57
N VAL A 33 -9.77 -1.60 -43.24
CA VAL A 33 -11.06 -1.25 -42.62
C VAL A 33 -11.56 0.10 -43.10
N LYS A 34 -10.69 1.11 -43.18
CA LYS A 34 -11.06 2.45 -43.67
C LYS A 34 -11.57 2.40 -45.12
N TYR A 35 -10.93 1.61 -45.98
CA TYR A 35 -11.37 1.39 -47.35
C TYR A 35 -12.75 0.73 -47.43
N LYS A 36 -13.00 -0.32 -46.62
CA LYS A 36 -14.32 -0.98 -46.57
C LYS A 36 -15.40 -0.06 -46.00
N MET A 37 -15.08 0.76 -45.00
CA MET A 37 -16.00 1.77 -44.49
C MET A 37 -16.36 2.81 -45.53
N GLN A 38 -15.39 3.26 -46.33
CA GLN A 38 -15.62 4.23 -47.41
C GLN A 38 -16.50 3.64 -48.53
N GLN A 39 -16.32 2.37 -48.89
CA GLN A 39 -17.25 1.66 -49.79
C GLN A 39 -18.66 1.51 -49.20
N GLY A 40 -18.77 1.31 -47.89
CA GLY A 40 -20.05 1.26 -47.19
C GLY A 40 -20.77 2.61 -47.22
N GLN A 41 -20.03 3.71 -46.98
CA GLN A 41 -20.56 5.07 -47.01
C GLN A 41 -21.02 5.47 -48.41
N SER A 42 -20.26 5.15 -49.48
CA SER A 42 -20.67 5.47 -50.84
C SER A 42 -21.95 4.74 -51.27
N LYS A 43 -22.17 3.50 -50.81
CA LYS A 43 -23.43 2.78 -51.05
C LYS A 43 -24.62 3.37 -50.28
N LEU A 44 -24.35 3.96 -49.11
CA LEU A 44 -25.36 4.57 -48.26
C LEU A 44 -25.76 5.97 -48.75
N GLU A 45 -24.85 6.71 -49.38
CA GLU A 45 -25.15 7.98 -50.05
C GLU A 45 -26.01 7.79 -51.31
N VAL A 46 -25.78 6.75 -52.12
CA VAL A 46 -26.62 6.43 -53.30
C VAL A 46 -28.06 6.09 -52.92
N LEU A 47 -28.29 5.54 -51.72
CA LEU A 47 -29.63 5.27 -51.19
C LEU A 47 -30.32 6.51 -50.61
N LYS A 48 -29.57 7.57 -50.28
CA LYS A 48 -30.12 8.84 -49.77
C LYS A 48 -30.45 9.83 -50.90
N THR A 49 -29.82 9.71 -52.07
CA THR A 49 -30.04 10.63 -53.20
C THR A 49 -31.28 10.35 -54.06
N THR A 50 -32.08 9.32 -53.74
CA THR A 50 -33.32 9.00 -54.50
C THR A 50 -34.62 9.45 -53.80
N SER A 51 -34.55 10.22 -52.72
CA SER A 51 -35.72 10.60 -51.91
C SER A 51 -35.93 12.11 -51.78
N GLU A 52 -35.86 12.88 -52.87
CA GLU A 52 -36.29 14.29 -52.87
C GLU A 52 -37.22 14.71 -54.02
N ASN A 53 -37.63 13.80 -54.92
CA ASN A 53 -38.63 14.13 -55.94
C ASN A 53 -39.87 13.24 -55.81
N ASP A 54 -40.83 13.77 -55.06
CA ASP A 54 -42.18 13.28 -54.86
C ASP A 54 -43.02 13.46 -56.15
N THR A 55 -42.67 12.72 -57.21
CA THR A 55 -43.54 12.56 -58.38
C THR A 55 -44.39 11.32 -58.20
N ILE A 56 -45.62 11.53 -57.73
CA ILE A 56 -46.71 10.55 -57.73
C ILE A 56 -46.88 10.03 -59.16
N ARG A 57 -46.38 8.82 -59.42
CA ARG A 57 -46.60 8.10 -60.68
C ARG A 57 -48.02 7.52 -60.65
N GLN A 58 -49.01 8.31 -61.07
CA GLN A 58 -50.37 7.79 -61.30
C GLN A 58 -50.33 6.85 -62.51
N LEU A 59 -50.66 5.58 -62.27
CA LEU A 59 -50.91 4.60 -63.33
C LEU A 59 -52.28 4.90 -63.99
N PRO A 60 -52.42 4.74 -65.32
CA PRO A 60 -53.70 4.90 -65.98
C PRO A 60 -54.66 3.79 -65.55
N ALA A 61 -55.78 4.19 -64.94
CA ALA A 61 -56.89 3.29 -64.64
C ALA A 61 -57.69 3.06 -65.92
N ASP A 62 -57.42 1.95 -66.60
CA ASP A 62 -58.22 1.49 -67.73
C ASP A 62 -59.60 1.00 -67.25
N GLY A 63 -60.61 1.32 -68.04
CA GLY A 63 -62.02 1.23 -67.66
C GLY A 63 -62.69 -0.14 -67.78
N MET A 64 -63.97 -0.11 -67.40
CA MET A 64 -65.06 -1.05 -67.69
C MET A 64 -65.37 -2.17 -66.68
N SER A 65 -66.44 -1.91 -65.91
CA SER A 65 -67.61 -2.79 -65.79
C SER A 65 -67.46 -4.17 -65.12
N ARG A 66 -67.09 -4.19 -63.83
CA ARG A 66 -67.64 -5.09 -62.79
C ARG A 66 -67.59 -4.41 -61.41
N ARG A 67 -68.28 -3.27 -61.26
CA ARG A 67 -68.09 -2.32 -60.13
C ARG A 67 -68.65 -2.74 -58.77
N GLY A 68 -69.42 -3.82 -58.65
CA GLY A 68 -69.96 -4.27 -57.36
C GLY A 68 -69.06 -5.25 -56.62
N SER A 69 -68.60 -6.31 -57.28
CA SER A 69 -67.85 -7.39 -56.62
C SER A 69 -66.36 -7.06 -56.44
N ALA A 70 -65.73 -6.42 -57.43
CA ALA A 70 -64.30 -6.12 -57.40
C ALA A 70 -63.93 -5.08 -56.33
N GLU A 71 -64.77 -4.07 -56.09
CA GLU A 71 -64.55 -3.09 -55.02
C GLU A 71 -64.72 -3.71 -53.63
N VAL A 72 -65.66 -4.64 -53.47
CA VAL A 72 -65.88 -5.37 -52.21
C VAL A 72 -64.74 -6.36 -51.94
N GLU A 73 -64.29 -7.10 -52.96
CA GLU A 73 -63.13 -7.99 -52.89
C GLU A 73 -61.84 -7.22 -52.54
N ASN A 74 -61.64 -6.04 -53.15
CA ASN A 74 -60.52 -5.16 -52.82
C ASN A 74 -60.58 -4.66 -51.37
N LYS A 75 -61.76 -4.24 -50.87
CA LYS A 75 -61.93 -3.83 -49.47
C LYS A 75 -61.66 -4.97 -48.48
N LEU A 76 -62.14 -6.18 -48.77
CA LEU A 76 -61.87 -7.37 -47.95
C LEU A 76 -60.40 -7.77 -47.98
N THR A 77 -59.73 -7.62 -49.13
CA THR A 77 -58.29 -7.87 -49.28
C THR A 77 -57.47 -6.86 -48.49
N ILE A 78 -57.81 -5.57 -48.57
CA ILE A 78 -57.16 -4.52 -47.77
C ILE A 78 -57.36 -4.77 -46.28
N GLN A 79 -58.57 -5.15 -45.86
CA GLN A 79 -58.83 -5.49 -44.46
C GLN A 79 -58.00 -6.70 -44.01
N ARG A 80 -57.92 -7.74 -44.83
CA ARG A 80 -57.07 -8.91 -44.56
C ARG A 80 -55.60 -8.52 -44.43
N LEU A 81 -55.08 -7.72 -45.37
CA LEU A 81 -53.70 -7.22 -45.35
C LEU A 81 -53.45 -6.31 -44.15
N SER A 82 -54.42 -5.49 -43.71
CA SER A 82 -54.29 -4.67 -42.51
C SER A 82 -54.22 -5.51 -41.23
N ILE A 83 -55.00 -6.59 -41.16
CA ILE A 83 -54.97 -7.53 -40.03
C ILE A 83 -53.63 -8.28 -40.03
N GLU A 84 -53.15 -8.68 -41.20
CA GLU A 84 -51.86 -9.36 -41.34
C GLU A 84 -50.69 -8.43 -40.99
N ASN A 85 -50.69 -7.18 -41.45
CA ASN A 85 -49.70 -6.18 -41.05
C ASN A 85 -49.72 -5.93 -39.54
N ARG A 86 -50.90 -5.81 -38.93
CA ARG A 86 -51.01 -5.66 -37.47
C ARG A 86 -50.42 -6.87 -36.74
N LYS A 87 -50.73 -8.09 -37.19
CA LYS A 87 -50.14 -9.32 -36.63
C LYS A 87 -48.62 -9.39 -36.81
N LEU A 88 -48.10 -8.93 -37.94
CA LEU A 88 -46.66 -8.87 -38.19
C LEU A 88 -45.99 -7.83 -37.28
N GLN A 89 -46.64 -6.69 -37.04
CA GLN A 89 -46.17 -5.67 -36.11
C GLN A 89 -46.17 -6.17 -34.66
N GLU A 90 -47.24 -6.84 -34.22
CA GLU A 90 -47.32 -7.48 -32.89
C GLU A 90 -46.21 -8.53 -32.72
N LYS A 91 -45.94 -9.35 -33.74
CA LYS A 91 -44.80 -10.31 -33.72
C LYS A 91 -43.44 -9.62 -33.66
N LEU A 92 -43.27 -8.50 -34.37
CA LEU A 92 -42.02 -7.73 -34.30
C LEU A 92 -41.81 -7.13 -32.91
N GLU A 93 -42.86 -6.61 -32.28
CA GLU A 93 -42.81 -6.10 -30.91
C GLU A 93 -42.51 -7.21 -29.90
N GLU A 94 -43.11 -8.39 -30.06
CA GLU A 94 -42.84 -9.56 -29.20
C GLU A 94 -41.38 -10.03 -29.33
N VAL A 95 -40.85 -10.12 -30.55
CA VAL A 95 -39.44 -10.45 -30.80
C VAL A 95 -38.52 -9.37 -30.24
N SER A 96 -38.86 -8.09 -30.40
CA SER A 96 -38.08 -6.98 -29.85
C SER A 96 -38.04 -7.04 -28.33
N LYS A 97 -39.18 -7.29 -27.68
CA LYS A 97 -39.28 -7.42 -26.22
C LYS A 97 -38.51 -8.64 -25.72
N SER A 98 -38.67 -9.79 -26.35
CA SER A 98 -37.93 -11.01 -26.02
C SER A 98 -36.41 -10.81 -26.18
N SER A 99 -36.00 -10.11 -27.25
CA SER A 99 -34.59 -9.78 -27.47
C SER A 99 -34.05 -8.85 -26.38
N GLN A 100 -34.81 -7.83 -25.99
CA GLN A 100 -34.43 -6.91 -24.92
C GLN A 100 -34.33 -7.62 -23.57
N GLU A 101 -35.29 -8.49 -23.24
CA GLU A 101 -35.25 -9.29 -22.01
C GLU A 101 -34.04 -10.24 -21.99
N THR A 102 -33.76 -10.90 -23.12
CA THR A 102 -32.58 -11.76 -23.27
C THR A 102 -31.29 -10.96 -23.12
N LEU A 103 -31.20 -9.78 -23.75
CA LEU A 103 -30.04 -8.91 -23.68
C LEU A 103 -29.81 -8.41 -22.25
N ASN A 104 -30.88 -7.99 -21.55
CA ASN A 104 -30.82 -7.60 -20.16
C ASN A 104 -30.35 -8.77 -19.27
N GLY A 105 -30.87 -9.97 -19.50
CA GLY A 105 -30.42 -11.18 -18.79
C GLY A 105 -28.94 -11.49 -19.00
N VAL A 106 -28.46 -11.36 -20.24
CA VAL A 106 -27.02 -11.51 -20.56
C VAL A 106 -26.20 -10.42 -19.86
N HIS A 107 -26.62 -9.17 -19.90
CA HIS A 107 -25.93 -8.07 -19.23
C HIS A 107 -25.83 -8.29 -17.72
N HIS A 108 -26.91 -8.68 -17.06
CA HIS A 108 -26.90 -8.95 -15.63
C HIS A 108 -25.98 -10.14 -15.29
N LYS A 109 -26.03 -11.22 -16.08
CA LYS A 109 -25.16 -12.38 -15.85
C LYS A 109 -23.68 -12.03 -16.05
N VAL A 110 -23.35 -11.34 -17.14
CA VAL A 110 -21.98 -10.91 -17.44
C VAL A 110 -21.49 -9.94 -16.36
N HIS A 111 -22.34 -9.00 -15.93
CA HIS A 111 -22.01 -8.07 -14.86
C HIS A 111 -21.76 -8.78 -13.52
N SER A 112 -22.62 -9.73 -13.14
CA SER A 112 -22.42 -10.54 -11.93
C SER A 112 -21.12 -11.34 -12.00
N MET A 113 -20.85 -12.00 -13.14
CA MET A 113 -19.61 -12.76 -13.32
C MET A 113 -18.37 -11.86 -13.26
N LEU A 114 -18.40 -10.69 -13.90
CA LEU A 114 -17.30 -9.73 -13.84
C LEU A 114 -17.08 -9.22 -12.41
N GLN A 115 -18.17 -8.94 -11.68
CA GLN A 115 -18.10 -8.49 -10.31
C GLN A 115 -17.54 -9.58 -9.38
N GLU A 116 -17.97 -10.82 -9.55
CA GLU A 116 -17.45 -11.97 -8.78
C GLU A 116 -15.96 -12.20 -9.06
N GLU A 117 -15.53 -12.15 -10.32
CA GLU A 117 -14.11 -12.32 -10.67
C GLU A 117 -13.24 -11.15 -10.17
N LEU A 118 -13.75 -9.92 -10.21
CA LEU A 118 -13.08 -8.77 -9.60
C LEU A 118 -12.94 -8.96 -8.09
N GLN A 119 -14.03 -9.34 -7.41
CA GLN A 119 -14.03 -9.59 -5.96
C GLN A 119 -13.09 -10.73 -5.56
N LYS A 120 -13.03 -11.81 -6.35
CA LYS A 120 -12.08 -12.91 -6.11
C LYS A 120 -10.64 -12.42 -6.21
N ARG A 121 -10.30 -11.69 -7.26
CA ARG A 121 -8.94 -11.15 -7.44
C ARG A 121 -8.58 -10.20 -6.31
N ASP A 122 -9.47 -9.27 -5.97
CA ASP A 122 -9.22 -8.31 -4.90
C ASP A 122 -9.08 -9.02 -3.53
N PHE A 123 -9.84 -10.10 -3.31
CA PHE A 123 -9.69 -10.93 -2.11
C PHE A 123 -8.36 -11.69 -2.07
N GLU A 124 -7.90 -12.24 -3.20
CA GLU A 124 -6.60 -12.92 -3.29
C GLU A 124 -5.44 -11.95 -3.05
N GLU A 125 -5.47 -10.76 -3.67
CA GLU A 125 -4.49 -9.70 -3.42
C GLU A 125 -4.50 -9.27 -1.94
N LEU A 126 -5.69 -9.08 -1.37
CA LEU A 126 -5.84 -8.72 0.05
C LEU A 126 -5.28 -9.82 0.96
N LYS A 127 -5.56 -11.09 0.66
CA LYS A 127 -5.06 -12.24 1.42
C LYS A 127 -3.54 -12.34 1.36
N GLU A 128 -2.93 -12.09 0.21
CA GLU A 128 -1.46 -12.05 0.08
C GLU A 128 -0.86 -10.88 0.85
N SER A 129 -1.44 -9.69 0.74
CA SER A 129 -0.97 -8.50 1.47
C SER A 129 -1.05 -8.73 2.99
N PHE A 130 -2.16 -9.30 3.48
CA PHE A 130 -2.35 -9.65 4.88
C PHE A 130 -1.33 -10.68 5.35
N ALA A 131 -1.05 -11.70 4.54
CA ALA A 131 -0.03 -12.70 4.88
C ALA A 131 1.38 -12.10 4.93
N LYS A 132 1.71 -11.11 4.08
CA LYS A 132 2.97 -10.37 4.13
C LYS A 132 3.06 -9.50 5.38
N SER A 133 2.05 -8.68 5.65
CA SER A 133 2.01 -7.83 6.84
C SER A 133 2.05 -8.64 8.13
N LYS A 134 1.36 -9.79 8.19
CA LYS A 134 1.44 -10.67 9.35
C LYS A 134 2.86 -11.19 9.60
N LYS A 135 3.57 -11.61 8.54
CA LYS A 135 4.98 -12.03 8.65
C LYS A 135 5.90 -10.89 9.10
N GLU A 136 5.63 -9.66 8.68
CA GLU A 136 6.39 -8.49 9.12
C GLU A 136 6.12 -8.17 10.58
N ILE A 137 4.87 -8.25 11.02
CA ILE A 137 4.50 -8.10 12.44
C ILE A 137 5.19 -9.17 13.29
N ASP A 138 5.11 -10.44 12.88
CA ASP A 138 5.74 -11.54 13.62
C ASP A 138 7.27 -11.35 13.72
N LYS A 139 7.92 -10.80 12.68
CA LYS A 139 9.35 -10.44 12.73
C LYS A 139 9.61 -9.29 13.69
N LEU A 140 8.85 -8.20 13.59
CA LEU A 140 9.01 -7.04 14.47
C LEU A 140 8.76 -7.39 15.94
N GLU A 141 7.79 -8.26 16.22
CA GLU A 141 7.54 -8.77 17.58
C GLU A 141 8.73 -9.59 18.10
N LYS A 142 9.34 -10.41 17.23
CA LYS A 142 10.53 -11.17 17.57
C LYS A 142 11.72 -10.25 17.84
N ASP A 143 11.98 -9.28 16.97
CA ASP A 143 13.07 -8.31 17.12
C ASP A 143 12.88 -7.46 18.40
N LEU A 144 11.64 -7.07 18.71
CA LEU A 144 11.30 -6.35 19.93
C LEU A 144 11.50 -7.21 21.19
N SER A 145 11.20 -8.51 21.11
CA SER A 145 11.46 -9.45 22.21
C SER A 145 12.96 -9.66 22.44
N GLU A 146 13.74 -9.79 21.36
CA GLU A 146 15.20 -9.91 21.43
C GLU A 146 15.83 -8.62 21.98
N SER A 147 15.41 -7.46 21.47
CA SER A 147 15.88 -6.15 21.96
C SER A 147 15.53 -5.93 23.43
N LYS A 148 14.33 -6.30 23.89
CA LYS A 148 13.97 -6.22 25.31
C LYS A 148 14.90 -7.05 26.20
N LYS A 149 15.18 -8.29 25.81
CA LYS A 149 16.13 -9.15 26.56
C LYS A 149 17.53 -8.53 26.60
N GLU A 150 17.99 -7.98 25.49
CA GLU A 150 19.29 -7.30 25.45
C GLU A 150 19.31 -6.08 26.37
N THR A 151 18.24 -5.28 26.41
CA THR A 151 18.14 -4.14 27.33
C THR A 151 18.07 -4.56 28.79
N GLU A 152 17.40 -5.67 29.12
CA GLU A 152 17.37 -6.22 30.48
C GLU A 152 18.77 -6.66 30.93
N ILE A 153 19.51 -7.38 30.07
CA ILE A 153 20.89 -7.80 30.35
C ILE A 153 21.79 -6.58 30.58
N LYS A 154 21.74 -5.58 29.68
CA LYS A 154 22.52 -4.34 29.85
C LYS A 154 22.14 -3.58 31.11
N GLN A 155 20.86 -3.59 31.50
CA GLN A 155 20.41 -2.95 32.73
C GLN A 155 20.96 -3.67 33.96
N GLU A 156 20.98 -5.00 33.97
CA GLU A 156 21.62 -5.79 35.03
C GLU A 156 23.12 -5.51 35.10
N GLU A 157 23.81 -5.45 33.96
CA GLU A 157 25.22 -5.09 33.89
C GLU A 157 25.47 -3.69 34.48
N ILE A 158 24.68 -2.70 34.09
CA ILE A 158 24.75 -1.33 34.65
C ILE A 158 24.51 -1.36 36.16
N GLU A 159 23.53 -2.12 36.65
CA GLU A 159 23.27 -2.21 38.10
C GLU A 159 24.46 -2.83 38.84
N THR A 160 25.11 -3.86 38.28
CA THR A 160 26.33 -4.44 38.87
C THR A 160 27.49 -3.45 38.86
N LEU A 161 27.66 -2.69 37.78
CA LEU A 161 28.70 -1.65 37.68
C LEU A 161 28.44 -0.52 38.67
N VAL A 162 27.19 -0.07 38.83
CA VAL A 162 26.80 0.93 39.83
C VAL A 162 27.06 0.42 41.24
N LYS A 163 26.75 -0.86 41.54
CA LYS A 163 27.10 -1.46 42.84
C LYS A 163 28.62 -1.47 43.05
N LYS A 164 29.40 -1.88 42.04
CA LYS A 164 30.88 -1.88 42.10
C LYS A 164 31.43 -0.47 42.32
N LEU A 165 30.96 0.53 41.56
CA LEU A 165 31.32 1.94 41.72
C LEU A 165 30.94 2.45 43.11
N GLY A 166 29.74 2.12 43.59
CA GLY A 166 29.30 2.44 44.95
C GLY A 166 30.20 1.84 46.03
N PHE A 167 30.64 0.58 45.89
CA PHE A 167 31.62 -0.02 46.80
C PHE A 167 33.00 0.64 46.72
N VAL A 168 33.43 1.04 45.52
CA VAL A 168 34.70 1.76 45.33
C VAL A 168 34.63 3.15 45.98
N GLU A 169 33.53 3.88 45.83
CA GLU A 169 33.33 5.17 46.50
C GLU A 169 33.20 5.01 48.03
N LEU A 170 32.45 4.01 48.50
CA LEU A 170 32.37 3.69 49.92
C LEU A 170 33.75 3.33 50.48
N GLY A 171 34.55 2.58 49.73
CA GLY A 171 35.94 2.26 50.05
C GLY A 171 36.83 3.50 50.09
N LYS A 172 36.70 4.43 49.13
CA LYS A 172 37.42 5.72 49.12
C LYS A 172 37.07 6.58 50.33
N VAL A 173 35.86 6.51 50.87
CA VAL A 173 35.44 7.28 52.05
C VAL A 173 35.81 6.58 53.36
N LEU A 174 35.63 5.26 53.44
CA LEU A 174 35.86 4.47 54.66
C LEU A 174 37.33 4.14 54.89
N LEU A 175 38.13 3.89 53.85
CA LEU A 175 39.54 3.52 54.03
C LEU A 175 40.37 4.66 54.66
N PRO A 176 40.31 5.93 54.21
CA PRO A 176 41.05 7.01 54.86
C PRO A 176 40.57 7.23 56.30
N SER A 177 39.27 7.09 56.55
CA SER A 177 38.68 7.26 57.88
C SER A 177 39.12 6.14 58.85
N ALA A 178 39.08 4.89 58.40
CA ALA A 178 39.53 3.73 59.18
C ALA A 178 41.05 3.76 59.40
N ILE A 179 41.84 4.12 58.37
CA ILE A 179 43.30 4.30 58.47
C ILE A 179 43.63 5.43 59.44
N SER A 180 42.87 6.54 59.45
CA SER A 180 43.07 7.64 60.40
C SER A 180 42.77 7.23 61.84
N VAL A 181 41.73 6.43 62.07
CA VAL A 181 41.41 5.88 63.41
C VAL A 181 42.48 4.90 63.87
N LEU A 182 42.92 3.98 62.99
CA LEU A 182 43.99 3.03 63.29
C LEU A 182 45.33 3.74 63.55
N ALA A 183 45.65 4.79 62.79
CA ALA A 183 46.83 5.61 62.98
C ALA A 183 46.84 6.38 64.31
N LYS A 184 45.65 6.80 64.79
CA LYS A 184 45.52 7.40 66.14
C LYS A 184 45.70 6.38 67.26
N GLN A 185 45.26 5.14 67.04
CA GLN A 185 45.28 4.09 68.07
C GLN A 185 46.64 3.36 68.15
N TYR A 186 47.37 3.25 67.04
CA TYR A 186 48.69 2.59 66.96
C TYR A 186 49.74 3.40 66.15
N PRO A 187 50.12 4.61 66.62
CA PRO A 187 50.98 5.52 65.85
C PRO A 187 52.40 4.98 65.59
N ASN A 188 52.96 4.18 66.50
CA ASN A 188 54.32 3.65 66.37
C ASN A 188 54.43 2.44 65.43
N GLN A 189 53.35 1.68 65.26
CA GLN A 189 53.30 0.56 64.30
C GLN A 189 52.91 1.06 62.90
N MET A 190 52.03 2.06 62.82
CA MET A 190 51.60 2.68 61.55
C MET A 190 52.67 3.56 60.90
N LYS A 191 53.67 4.09 61.64
CA LYS A 191 54.82 4.78 61.03
C LYS A 191 55.68 3.84 60.17
N GLY A 192 55.82 2.57 60.56
CA GLY A 192 56.51 1.56 59.76
C GLY A 192 55.70 1.14 58.53
N ILE A 193 54.37 1.04 58.68
CA ILE A 193 53.44 0.62 57.62
C ILE A 193 53.15 1.76 56.62
N ALA A 194 53.09 3.02 57.05
CA ALA A 194 52.97 4.18 56.15
C ALA A 194 54.26 4.39 55.34
N GLY A 195 55.42 4.05 55.89
CA GLY A 195 56.69 4.01 55.16
C GLY A 195 56.74 2.93 54.08
N THR A 196 56.01 1.82 54.24
CA THR A 196 55.91 0.75 53.24
C THR A 196 54.71 0.91 52.29
N LEU A 197 53.58 1.47 52.73
CA LEU A 197 52.44 1.85 51.86
C LEU A 197 52.72 3.10 51.01
N GLY A 198 53.50 4.06 51.54
CA GLY A 198 54.03 5.16 50.72
C GLY A 198 54.99 4.67 49.63
N ARG A 199 55.64 3.53 49.86
CA ARG A 199 56.48 2.82 48.87
C ARG A 199 55.67 1.94 47.91
N LEU A 200 54.46 1.49 48.29
CA LEU A 200 53.52 0.84 47.37
C LEU A 200 52.78 1.85 46.47
N GLY A 201 52.76 3.14 46.83
CA GLY A 201 52.13 4.21 46.05
C GLY A 201 53.01 4.83 44.98
N ILE A 202 54.34 4.60 45.03
CA ILE A 202 55.30 5.11 44.03
C ILE A 202 56.36 4.02 43.81
N SER A 203 56.14 3.26 42.74
CA SER A 203 57.11 2.45 41.97
C SER A 203 58.15 1.64 42.75
N ASP A 204 57.81 0.38 43.04
CA ASP A 204 58.68 -0.80 42.83
C ASP A 204 58.03 -2.05 43.45
N ALA A 205 57.19 -2.73 42.68
CA ALA A 205 56.89 -4.15 42.88
C ALA A 205 56.79 -4.82 41.48
N PRO A 206 57.35 -6.03 41.33
CA PRO A 206 57.72 -6.62 40.04
C PRO A 206 56.50 -7.13 39.26
N GLU A 207 56.71 -7.20 37.94
CA GLU A 207 55.90 -7.74 36.85
C GLU A 207 54.74 -8.69 37.18
N ASN A 208 53.68 -8.49 36.38
CA ASN A 208 52.51 -9.34 36.10
C ASN A 208 51.32 -9.22 37.06
N ILE A 209 50.30 -8.48 36.61
CA ILE A 209 49.01 -9.01 36.12
C ILE A 209 48.20 -7.81 35.55
N ASP A 210 48.12 -7.77 34.22
CA ASP A 210 47.04 -7.27 33.35
C ASP A 210 46.38 -5.91 33.69
N LYS A 211 47.06 -4.81 33.35
CA LYS A 211 46.45 -3.47 33.21
C LYS A 211 46.73 -2.77 31.88
N GLU A 212 47.51 -3.39 30.99
CA GLU A 212 47.80 -2.85 29.66
C GLU A 212 46.59 -3.01 28.72
N GLU A 213 45.87 -4.14 28.77
CA GLU A 213 44.76 -4.41 27.86
C GLU A 213 43.59 -3.43 28.01
N ASP A 214 43.22 -3.03 29.24
CA ASP A 214 42.09 -2.10 29.44
C ASP A 214 42.43 -0.65 29.04
N GLN A 215 43.69 -0.22 29.18
CA GLN A 215 44.13 1.10 28.72
C GLN A 215 44.35 1.13 27.21
N ASP A 216 44.91 0.07 26.63
CA ASP A 216 45.05 -0.08 25.19
C ASP A 216 43.69 -0.25 24.50
N TYR A 217 42.72 -0.90 25.12
CA TYR A 217 41.37 -1.03 24.59
C TYR A 217 40.62 0.31 24.60
N LEU A 218 40.76 1.12 25.65
CA LEU A 218 40.21 2.48 25.69
C LEU A 218 40.88 3.41 24.68
N ILE A 219 42.19 3.30 24.49
CA ILE A 219 42.94 4.05 23.47
C ILE A 219 42.57 3.57 22.06
N GLN A 220 42.35 2.26 21.86
CA GLN A 220 41.85 1.71 20.60
C GLN A 220 40.42 2.15 20.30
N ILE A 221 39.52 2.19 21.29
CA ILE A 221 38.15 2.72 21.12
C ILE A 221 38.20 4.21 20.80
N LEU A 222 39.05 4.99 21.48
CA LEU A 222 39.23 6.41 21.19
C LEU A 222 39.80 6.63 19.79
N ASN A 223 40.83 5.88 19.41
CA ASN A 223 41.41 5.96 18.07
C ASN A 223 40.40 5.50 17.01
N HIS A 224 39.60 4.48 17.27
CA HIS A 224 38.58 4.00 16.34
C HIS A 224 37.39 4.97 16.24
N LEU A 225 36.99 5.63 17.34
CA LEU A 225 35.99 6.70 17.31
C LEU A 225 36.50 7.93 16.55
N THR A 226 37.78 8.25 16.68
CA THR A 226 38.42 9.38 15.98
C THR A 226 38.68 9.07 14.49
N GLU A 227 38.84 7.79 14.15
CA GLU A 227 39.07 7.32 12.77
C GLU A 227 37.76 7.06 12.01
N VAL A 228 36.67 6.70 12.71
CA VAL A 228 35.35 6.40 12.10
C VAL A 228 34.45 7.63 12.03
N PHE A 229 34.61 8.62 12.91
CA PHE A 229 33.82 9.85 12.90
C PHE A 229 34.68 11.06 12.51
N THR A 230 34.28 11.75 11.46
CA THR A 230 34.73 13.12 11.24
C THR A 230 34.16 14.04 12.34
N GLU A 231 34.88 15.07 12.77
CA GLU A 231 34.44 16.00 13.83
C GLU A 231 33.00 16.53 13.59
N GLU A 232 32.64 16.75 12.32
CA GLU A 232 31.30 17.17 11.90
C GLU A 232 30.20 16.12 12.19
N GLN A 233 30.51 14.83 12.05
CA GLN A 233 29.54 13.75 12.32
C GLN A 233 29.33 13.55 13.82
N PHE A 234 30.38 13.75 14.62
CA PHE A 234 30.26 13.71 16.08
C PHE A 234 29.41 14.88 16.61
N GLU A 235 29.62 16.08 16.07
CA GLU A 235 28.81 17.25 16.41
C GLU A 235 27.33 17.09 16.01
N GLN A 236 27.07 16.46 14.85
CA GLN A 236 25.71 16.13 14.42
C GLN A 236 25.01 15.13 15.36
N VAL A 237 25.72 14.11 15.84
CA VAL A 237 25.16 13.13 16.81
C VAL A 237 24.84 13.82 18.15
N ILE A 238 25.69 14.73 18.61
CA ILE A 238 25.44 15.52 19.82
C ILE A 238 24.23 16.45 19.63
N GLN A 239 24.11 17.11 18.49
CA GLN A 239 22.93 17.93 18.17
C GLN A 239 21.65 17.10 18.10
N LEU A 240 21.71 15.89 17.54
CA LEU A 240 20.57 14.97 17.49
C LEU A 240 20.15 14.52 18.89
N MET A 241 21.12 14.20 19.77
CA MET A 241 20.88 13.89 21.18
C MET A 241 20.22 15.04 21.94
N LEU A 242 20.65 16.29 21.69
CA LEU A 242 20.04 17.49 22.27
C LEU A 242 18.61 17.71 21.78
N GLN A 243 18.34 17.47 20.49
CA GLN A 243 17.00 17.56 19.92
C GLN A 243 16.07 16.46 20.45
N LEU A 244 16.57 15.22 20.58
CA LEU A 244 15.84 14.12 21.18
C LEU A 244 15.51 14.40 22.65
N GLY A 245 16.47 14.94 23.41
CA GLY A 245 16.25 15.37 24.79
C GLY A 245 15.22 16.48 24.93
N GLY A 246 15.17 17.41 23.97
CA GLY A 246 14.13 18.44 23.87
C GLY A 246 12.74 17.85 23.59
N GLN A 247 12.63 16.96 22.60
CA GLN A 247 11.38 16.27 22.25
C GLN A 247 10.84 15.43 23.41
N ILE A 248 11.70 14.69 24.12
CA ILE A 248 11.28 13.90 25.29
C ILE A 248 10.68 14.79 26.37
N LYS A 249 11.24 15.98 26.58
CA LYS A 249 10.74 16.95 27.56
C LYS A 249 9.39 17.55 27.15
N ASP A 250 9.21 17.84 25.86
CA ASP A 250 7.95 18.32 25.31
C ASP A 250 6.86 17.24 25.37
N ASP A 251 7.21 15.98 25.08
CA ASP A 251 6.33 14.81 25.21
C ASP A 251 5.93 14.56 26.66
N GLN A 252 6.84 14.76 27.62
CA GLN A 252 6.52 14.68 29.05
C GLN A 252 5.53 15.77 29.47
N GLY A 253 5.66 16.98 28.93
CA GLY A 253 4.71 18.07 29.12
C GLY A 253 3.34 17.80 28.48
N LEU A 254 3.33 17.16 27.30
CA LEU A 254 2.10 16.73 26.63
C LEU A 254 1.38 15.63 27.43
N LEU A 255 2.13 14.63 27.92
CA LEU A 255 1.61 13.56 28.78
C LEU A 255 1.02 14.11 30.08
N GLN A 256 1.64 15.13 30.68
CA GLN A 256 1.09 15.81 31.85
C GLN A 256 -0.22 16.56 31.54
N LYS A 257 -0.31 17.23 30.39
CA LYS A 257 -1.54 17.90 29.94
C LYS A 257 -2.65 16.88 29.65
N ILE A 258 -2.33 15.78 28.99
CA ILE A 258 -3.27 14.68 28.72
C ILE A 258 -3.76 14.07 30.03
N GLY A 259 -2.85 13.81 30.98
CA GLY A 259 -3.20 13.33 32.33
C GLY A 259 -4.11 14.29 33.08
N TYR A 260 -3.86 15.60 32.99
CA TYR A 260 -4.73 16.63 33.59
C TYR A 260 -6.15 16.62 33.00
N TYR A 261 -6.28 16.57 31.67
CA TYR A 261 -7.61 16.50 31.04
C TYR A 261 -8.34 15.18 31.31
N LEU A 262 -7.61 14.06 31.40
CA LEU A 262 -8.19 12.77 31.81
C LEU A 262 -8.73 12.80 33.24
N ASN A 263 -7.97 13.38 34.18
CA ASN A 263 -8.41 13.55 35.55
C ASN A 263 -9.63 14.48 35.66
N GLN A 264 -9.65 15.57 34.89
CA GLN A 264 -10.79 16.49 34.85
C GLN A 264 -12.07 15.83 34.29
N LEU A 265 -11.94 14.95 33.29
CA LEU A 265 -13.05 14.16 32.78
C LEU A 265 -13.54 13.12 33.80
N GLN A 266 -12.64 12.51 34.55
CA GLN A 266 -12.96 11.54 35.59
C GLN A 266 -13.68 12.18 36.79
N GLU A 267 -13.28 13.39 37.19
CA GLU A 267 -13.96 14.19 38.21
C GLU A 267 -15.37 14.59 37.78
N LYS A 268 -15.54 15.08 36.53
CA LYS A 268 -16.88 15.38 35.98
C LYS A 268 -17.78 14.15 35.90
N LYS A 269 -17.24 12.98 35.54
CA LYS A 269 -17.99 11.72 35.54
C LYS A 269 -18.41 11.28 36.94
N SER A 270 -17.61 11.60 37.95
CA SER A 270 -17.88 11.29 39.36
C SER A 270 -18.89 12.25 39.98
N GLN A 271 -18.92 13.51 39.54
CA GLN A 271 -19.95 14.50 39.91
C GLN A 271 -21.31 14.17 39.27
N ASN A 272 -21.36 13.84 37.98
CA ASN A 272 -22.59 13.42 37.30
C ASN A 272 -23.22 12.14 37.87
N LYS A 273 -22.45 11.31 38.60
CA LYS A 273 -22.96 10.11 39.29
C LYS A 273 -23.51 10.39 40.70
N LYS A 274 -23.28 11.58 41.26
CA LYS A 274 -23.79 11.99 42.58
C LYS A 274 -25.05 12.85 42.49
N GLU A 275 -25.37 13.37 41.31
CA GLU A 275 -26.56 14.20 41.04
C GLU A 275 -27.73 13.42 40.39
N ALA A 276 -27.59 12.10 40.22
CA ALA A 276 -28.65 11.19 39.78
C ALA A 276 -29.01 10.21 40.90
#